data_AF-A0A7V5NYJ4-F1
#
_entry.id   AF-A0A7V5NYJ4-F1
#
_cell.length_a   1.000
_cell.length_b   1.000
_cell.length_c   1.000
_cell.angle_alpha   90.00
_cell.angle_beta   90.00
_cell.angle_gamma   90.00
#
_symmetry.space_group_name_H-M   'P 1'
#
loop_
_entity.id
_entity.type
_entity.pdbx_description
1 polymer ?
#
loop_
_entity_poly.entity_id
_entity_poly.type
_entity_poly.pdbx_seq_one_letter_code
_entity_poly.pdbx_strand_id
1 'polypeptide(L)'
;MWVFLGLSLIFFFFATGGCAYAFGPGVHLELALKFLEKTAAFEGLLGLCFLYGNLVPDYFLSSGTLKKLFHNEETHLKLLTRAQSPGERAFVAGFGAHLKADKVAHERLVPALKRRLELPERLIHYYLEWTLERNRASKWYLLRGLLLWPAHQELDRFLIKALALDRYLFLTRKWVSLTSYRVFKIRRRRAPTNLALLFERCFQSAETRCLAEMATLIETPSGENRCG
;
A
#
# COMPACT_ATOMS: atom_id res chain seq x y z
N MET A 1 8.57 5.31 34.92
CA MET A 1 7.27 4.76 34.49
C MET A 1 6.95 5.05 33.02
N TRP A 2 7.06 6.29 32.53
CA TRP A 2 6.83 6.65 31.11
C TRP A 2 7.80 6.02 30.10
N VAL A 3 9.08 5.85 30.48
CA VAL A 3 10.10 5.20 29.64
C VAL A 3 9.78 3.70 29.41
N PHE A 4 9.28 3.01 30.43
CA PHE A 4 8.85 1.62 30.34
C PHE A 4 7.55 1.45 29.55
N LEU A 5 6.63 2.42 29.64
CA LEU A 5 5.41 2.45 28.82
C LEU A 5 5.71 2.69 27.33
N GLY A 6 6.69 3.56 27.04
CA GLY A 6 7.16 3.82 25.68
C GLY A 6 7.90 2.61 25.08
N LEU A 7 8.77 1.96 25.87
CA LEU A 7 9.46 0.74 25.45
C LEU A 7 8.50 -0.44 25.29
N SER A 8 7.47 -0.57 26.12
CA SER A 8 6.48 -1.66 25.99
C SER A 8 5.56 -1.47 24.78
N LEU A 9 5.20 -0.23 24.41
CA LEU A 9 4.46 0.07 23.19
C LEU A 9 5.30 -0.18 21.92
N ILE A 10 6.60 0.15 21.96
CA ILE A 10 7.54 -0.19 20.88
C ILE A 10 7.70 -1.70 20.78
N PHE A 11 7.87 -2.39 21.92
CA PHE A 11 7.96 -3.86 21.95
C PHE A 11 6.66 -4.52 21.47
N PHE A 12 5.48 -3.96 21.78
CA PHE A 12 4.20 -4.45 21.28
C PHE A 12 4.04 -4.26 19.75
N PHE A 13 4.57 -3.15 19.21
CA PHE A 13 4.62 -2.90 17.76
C PHE A 13 5.57 -3.89 17.04
N PHE A 14 6.64 -4.33 17.69
CA PHE A 14 7.57 -5.34 17.16
C PHE A 14 7.17 -6.81 17.50
N ALA A 15 6.40 -7.04 18.56
CA ALA A 15 5.99 -8.38 18.98
C ALA A 15 4.74 -8.89 18.24
N THR A 16 3.90 -7.99 17.73
CA THR A 16 2.77 -8.40 16.88
C THR A 16 3.31 -8.79 15.50
N GLY A 17 3.31 -10.11 15.21
CA GLY A 17 3.65 -10.75 13.93
C GLY A 17 2.76 -10.36 12.74
N GLY A 18 2.34 -9.10 12.64
CA GLY A 18 1.58 -8.63 11.50
C GLY A 18 2.49 -8.49 10.29
N CYS A 19 2.03 -8.98 9.14
CA CYS A 19 2.56 -8.63 7.83
C CYS A 19 2.79 -7.11 7.80
N ALA A 20 4.05 -6.69 7.74
CA ALA A 20 4.40 -5.30 7.45
C ALA A 20 4.23 -5.19 5.94
N TYR A 21 3.31 -4.36 5.48
CA TYR A 21 2.98 -4.28 4.05
C TYR A 21 4.05 -3.42 3.38
N ALA A 22 4.34 -3.66 2.12
CA ALA A 22 5.59 -3.18 1.55
C ALA A 22 5.51 -1.75 1.01
N PHE A 23 4.30 -1.23 0.75
CA PHE A 23 4.09 0.07 0.14
C PHE A 23 2.99 0.90 0.83
N GLY A 24 3.22 2.21 0.90
CA GLY A 24 2.23 3.18 1.35
C GLY A 24 1.35 3.71 0.21
N PRO A 25 0.28 4.46 0.54
CA PRO A 25 -0.71 4.92 -0.44
C PRO A 25 -0.13 5.81 -1.53
N GLY A 26 0.93 6.57 -1.27
CA GLY A 26 1.62 7.37 -2.28
C GLY A 26 2.32 6.51 -3.35
N VAL A 27 2.87 5.36 -2.97
CA VAL A 27 3.49 4.41 -3.90
C VAL A 27 2.44 3.72 -4.75
N HIS A 28 1.36 3.24 -4.12
CA HIS A 28 0.22 2.63 -4.82
C HIS A 28 -0.36 3.61 -5.85
N LEU A 29 -0.59 4.86 -5.44
CA LEU A 29 -1.06 5.91 -6.34
C LEU A 29 -0.12 6.14 -7.54
N GLU A 30 1.20 6.16 -7.32
CA GLU A 30 2.14 6.33 -8.44
C GLU A 30 2.15 5.14 -9.39
N LEU A 31 2.14 3.92 -8.87
CA LEU A 31 2.10 2.72 -9.69
C LEU A 31 0.79 2.67 -10.50
N ALA A 32 -0.32 3.05 -9.89
CA ALA A 32 -1.61 3.16 -10.56
C ALA A 32 -1.60 4.22 -11.68
N LEU A 33 -1.01 5.40 -11.45
CA LEU A 33 -0.87 6.42 -12.49
C LEU A 33 0.01 5.94 -13.66
N LYS A 34 1.15 5.30 -13.37
CA LYS A 34 2.02 4.69 -14.40
C LYS A 34 1.32 3.59 -15.17
N PHE A 35 0.41 2.85 -14.53
CA PHE A 35 -0.42 1.85 -15.19
C PHE A 35 -1.41 2.53 -16.14
N LEU A 36 -2.09 3.58 -15.69
CA LEU A 36 -3.03 4.37 -16.50
C LEU A 36 -2.36 5.02 -17.72
N GLU A 37 -1.13 5.53 -17.57
CA GLU A 37 -0.35 6.08 -18.71
C GLU A 37 -0.11 5.05 -19.84
N LYS A 38 -0.14 3.75 -19.51
CA LYS A 38 0.12 2.65 -20.44
C LYS A 38 -1.14 1.97 -20.95
N THR A 39 -2.33 2.37 -20.50
CA THR A 39 -3.59 1.73 -20.89
C THR A 39 -4.65 2.77 -21.27
N ALA A 40 -5.23 2.61 -22.45
CA ALA A 40 -6.38 3.40 -22.89
C ALA A 40 -7.72 2.92 -22.29
N ALA A 41 -7.71 1.83 -21.51
CA ALA A 41 -8.94 1.20 -21.01
C ALA A 41 -9.66 2.03 -19.92
N PHE A 42 -8.97 2.97 -19.29
CA PHE A 42 -9.47 3.70 -18.12
C PHE A 42 -9.23 5.20 -18.26
N GLU A 43 -9.91 5.83 -19.21
CA GLU A 43 -9.86 7.27 -19.43
C GLU A 43 -10.92 8.03 -18.62
N GLY A 44 -10.67 9.32 -18.39
CA GLY A 44 -11.60 10.23 -17.71
C GLY A 44 -12.09 9.71 -16.35
N LEU A 45 -13.42 9.56 -16.22
CA LEU A 45 -14.06 9.12 -14.99
C LEU A 45 -13.66 7.70 -14.58
N LEU A 46 -13.41 6.80 -15.54
CA LEU A 46 -13.00 5.43 -15.26
C LEU A 46 -11.60 5.37 -14.67
N GLY A 47 -10.71 6.27 -15.10
CA GLY A 47 -9.41 6.47 -14.47
C GLY A 47 -9.53 6.86 -13.00
N LEU A 48 -10.47 7.77 -12.66
CA LEU A 48 -10.73 8.15 -11.26
C LEU A 48 -11.29 6.98 -10.44
N CYS A 49 -12.21 6.19 -11.00
CA CYS A 49 -12.71 4.96 -10.36
C CYS A 49 -11.56 3.99 -10.06
N PHE A 50 -10.67 3.76 -11.04
CA PHE A 50 -9.49 2.90 -10.91
C PHE A 50 -8.55 3.40 -9.80
N LEU A 51 -8.18 4.68 -9.83
CA LEU A 51 -7.32 5.27 -8.80
C LEU A 51 -7.96 5.15 -7.40
N TYR A 52 -9.27 5.37 -7.30
CA TYR A 52 -9.98 5.24 -6.04
C TYR A 52 -9.95 3.80 -5.52
N GLY A 53 -10.22 2.81 -6.38
CA GLY A 53 -10.15 1.40 -6.01
C GLY A 53 -8.76 0.93 -5.60
N ASN A 54 -7.72 1.48 -6.23
CA ASN A 54 -6.33 1.22 -5.87
C ASN A 54 -5.94 1.73 -4.48
N LEU A 55 -6.59 2.79 -4.00
CA LEU A 55 -6.29 3.43 -2.71
C LEU A 55 -7.15 2.91 -1.55
N VAL A 56 -8.31 2.33 -1.84
CA VAL A 56 -9.24 1.86 -0.81
C VAL A 56 -8.61 0.87 0.19
N PRO A 57 -7.81 -0.13 -0.21
CA PRO A 57 -7.21 -1.05 0.75
C PRO A 57 -6.37 -0.36 1.82
N ASP A 58 -5.64 0.70 1.43
CA ASP A 58 -4.81 1.50 2.35
C ASP A 58 -5.65 2.19 3.44
N TYR A 59 -6.93 2.46 3.20
CA TYR A 59 -7.82 3.05 4.22
C TYR A 59 -8.06 2.12 5.41
N PHE A 60 -7.71 0.84 5.34
CA PHE A 60 -8.03 -0.14 6.38
C PHE A 60 -6.80 -0.74 7.07
N LEU A 61 -5.64 -0.06 6.99
CA LEU A 61 -4.37 -0.50 7.58
C LEU A 61 -4.39 -0.63 9.11
N SER A 62 -5.22 0.15 9.81
CA SER A 62 -5.16 0.30 11.28
C SER A 62 -5.94 -0.76 12.08
N SER A 63 -6.61 -1.71 11.41
CA SER A 63 -7.44 -2.73 12.07
C SER A 63 -7.07 -4.10 11.54
N GLY A 64 -6.52 -4.98 12.38
CA GLY A 64 -6.03 -6.30 11.93
C GLY A 64 -7.06 -7.13 11.15
N THR A 65 -8.34 -7.10 11.57
CA THR A 65 -9.43 -7.83 10.89
C THR A 65 -9.79 -7.22 9.55
N LEU A 66 -10.00 -5.90 9.48
CA LEU A 66 -10.33 -5.22 8.22
C LEU A 66 -9.14 -5.25 7.27
N LYS A 67 -7.92 -5.11 7.79
CA LYS A 67 -6.67 -5.22 7.02
C LYS A 67 -6.61 -6.55 6.28
N LYS A 68 -6.85 -7.68 6.97
CA LYS A 68 -6.92 -9.01 6.34
C LYS A 68 -8.02 -9.09 5.28
N LEU A 69 -9.18 -8.47 5.54
CA LEU A 69 -10.27 -8.46 4.57
C LEU A 69 -9.88 -7.71 3.28
N PHE A 70 -9.27 -6.53 3.40
CA PHE A 70 -8.99 -5.67 2.25
C PHE A 70 -7.70 -6.02 1.48
N HIS A 71 -6.84 -6.86 2.04
CA HIS A 71 -5.61 -7.33 1.39
C HIS A 71 -5.68 -8.84 1.10
N ASN A 72 -6.82 -9.29 0.57
CA ASN A 72 -7.09 -10.69 0.25
C ASN A 72 -7.61 -10.81 -1.19
N GLU A 73 -7.09 -11.80 -1.92
CA GLU A 73 -7.54 -12.17 -3.26
C GLU A 73 -9.01 -12.59 -3.29
N GLU A 74 -9.51 -13.28 -2.26
CA GLU A 74 -10.92 -13.66 -2.17
C GLU A 74 -11.85 -12.44 -2.18
N THR A 75 -11.45 -11.36 -1.50
CA THR A 75 -12.17 -10.09 -1.50
C THR A 75 -12.20 -9.49 -2.90
N HIS A 76 -11.06 -9.49 -3.60
CA HIS A 76 -11.00 -9.01 -4.98
C HIS A 76 -11.92 -9.83 -5.90
N LEU A 77 -11.93 -11.17 -5.79
CA LEU A 77 -12.84 -12.03 -6.58
C LEU A 77 -14.32 -11.78 -6.25
N LYS A 78 -14.66 -11.59 -4.98
CA LYS A 78 -16.02 -11.20 -4.55
C LYS A 78 -16.45 -9.86 -5.15
N LEU A 79 -15.54 -8.88 -5.21
CA LEU A 79 -15.83 -7.60 -5.84
C LEU A 79 -15.98 -7.74 -7.37
N LEU A 80 -15.10 -8.52 -8.01
CA LEU A 80 -15.14 -8.76 -9.45
C LEU A 80 -16.45 -9.39 -9.91
N THR A 81 -16.95 -10.38 -9.17
CA THR A 81 -18.24 -11.04 -9.46
C THR A 81 -19.46 -10.16 -9.22
N ARG A 82 -19.33 -9.09 -8.43
CA ARG A 82 -20.45 -8.20 -8.05
C ARG A 82 -20.45 -6.87 -8.81
N ALA A 83 -19.37 -6.53 -9.52
CA ALA A 83 -19.27 -5.28 -10.28
C ALA A 83 -20.16 -5.32 -11.54
N GLN A 84 -21.09 -4.37 -11.65
CA GLN A 84 -22.07 -4.30 -12.73
C GLN A 84 -21.85 -3.10 -13.65
N SER A 85 -21.45 -1.95 -13.10
CA SER A 85 -21.21 -0.74 -13.88
C SER A 85 -19.76 -0.66 -14.40
N PRO A 86 -19.49 0.11 -15.48
CA PRO A 86 -18.12 0.40 -15.90
C PRO A 86 -17.25 1.00 -14.80
N GLY A 87 -17.83 1.89 -13.97
CA GLY A 87 -17.13 2.51 -12.85
C GLY A 87 -16.74 1.51 -11.77
N GLU A 88 -17.65 0.59 -11.39
CA GLU A 88 -17.34 -0.49 -10.46
C GLU A 88 -16.27 -1.43 -11.02
N ARG A 89 -16.33 -1.79 -12.31
CA ARG A 89 -15.28 -2.62 -12.94
C ARG A 89 -13.91 -1.94 -12.92
N ALA A 90 -13.85 -0.65 -13.23
CA ALA A 90 -12.61 0.12 -13.14
C ALA A 90 -12.09 0.19 -11.70
N PHE A 91 -12.99 0.41 -10.73
CA PHE A 91 -12.67 0.37 -9.31
C PHE A 91 -12.08 -0.98 -8.88
N VAL A 92 -12.71 -2.09 -9.26
CA VAL A 92 -12.20 -3.43 -8.94
C VAL A 92 -10.87 -3.70 -9.61
N ALA A 93 -10.66 -3.26 -10.85
CA ALA A 93 -9.36 -3.36 -11.51
C ALA A 93 -8.26 -2.60 -10.75
N GLY A 94 -8.59 -1.41 -10.22
CA GLY A 94 -7.68 -0.65 -9.35
C GLY A 94 -7.35 -1.39 -8.06
N PHE A 95 -8.35 -1.99 -7.42
CA PHE A 95 -8.19 -2.83 -6.22
C PHE A 95 -7.28 -4.04 -6.50
N GLY A 96 -7.47 -4.71 -7.64
CA GLY A 96 -6.60 -5.81 -8.07
C GLY A 96 -5.17 -5.35 -8.34
N ALA A 97 -4.98 -4.17 -8.94
CA ALA A 97 -3.66 -3.58 -9.17
C ALA A 97 -2.93 -3.30 -7.84
N HIS A 98 -3.66 -2.88 -6.80
CA HIS A 98 -3.11 -2.73 -5.45
C HIS A 98 -2.58 -4.08 -4.92
N LEU A 99 -3.41 -5.12 -4.91
CA LEU A 99 -3.01 -6.44 -4.41
C LEU A 99 -1.81 -7.02 -5.17
N LYS A 100 -1.76 -6.81 -6.49
CA LYS A 100 -0.62 -7.24 -7.31
C LYS A 100 0.66 -6.49 -6.98
N ALA A 101 0.58 -5.18 -6.72
CA ALA A 101 1.73 -4.38 -6.32
C ALA A 101 2.29 -4.88 -4.98
N ASP A 102 1.41 -5.11 -4.00
CA ASP A 102 1.78 -5.70 -2.71
C ASP A 102 2.40 -7.08 -2.88
N LYS A 103 1.79 -7.96 -3.68
CA LYS A 103 2.31 -9.31 -3.94
C LYS A 103 3.74 -9.27 -4.51
N VAL A 104 3.99 -8.44 -5.52
CA VAL A 104 5.34 -8.28 -6.11
C VAL A 104 6.32 -7.78 -5.05
N ALA A 105 5.91 -6.83 -4.22
CA ALA A 105 6.79 -6.28 -3.20
C ALA A 105 7.16 -7.31 -2.13
N HIS A 106 6.17 -8.08 -1.66
CA HIS A 106 6.35 -9.11 -0.65
C HIS A 106 7.11 -10.35 -1.14
N GLU A 107 6.87 -10.78 -2.38
CA GLU A 107 7.46 -12.02 -2.90
C GLU A 107 8.81 -11.79 -3.57
N ARG A 108 9.08 -10.58 -4.08
CA ARG A 108 10.30 -10.30 -4.84
C ARG A 108 11.18 -9.24 -4.18
N LEU A 109 10.65 -8.03 -3.99
CA LEU A 109 11.46 -6.87 -3.60
C LEU A 109 12.01 -7.01 -2.17
N VAL A 110 11.14 -7.32 -1.22
CA VAL A 110 11.51 -7.39 0.19
C VAL A 110 12.48 -8.56 0.46
N PRO A 111 12.24 -9.78 -0.05
CA PRO A 111 13.20 -10.87 0.07
C PRO A 111 14.57 -10.54 -0.55
N ALA A 112 14.61 -9.87 -1.71
CA ALA A 112 15.85 -9.45 -2.34
C ALA A 112 16.64 -8.46 -1.47
N LEU A 113 15.96 -7.45 -0.92
CA LEU A 113 16.58 -6.49 0.00
C LEU A 113 17.03 -7.17 1.30
N LYS A 114 16.26 -8.13 1.82
CA LYS A 114 16.62 -8.91 3.01
C LYS A 114 17.92 -9.68 2.82
N ARG A 115 18.09 -10.33 1.67
CA ARG A 115 19.33 -11.05 1.32
C ARG A 115 20.57 -10.15 1.28
N ARG A 116 20.42 -8.87 0.92
CA ARG A 116 21.55 -7.95 0.71
C ARG A 116 21.88 -7.06 1.89
N LEU A 117 20.86 -6.69 2.65
CA LEU A 117 21.02 -5.77 3.77
C LEU A 117 21.22 -6.49 5.09
N GLU A 118 20.90 -7.79 5.16
CA GLU A 118 20.90 -8.60 6.39
C GLU A 118 20.05 -7.96 7.51
N LEU A 119 19.04 -7.18 7.12
CA LEU A 119 18.14 -6.51 8.04
C LEU A 119 16.84 -7.28 8.23
N PRO A 120 16.20 -7.18 9.41
CA PRO A 120 14.85 -7.67 9.64
C PRO A 120 13.86 -7.15 8.59
N GLU A 121 13.00 -8.05 8.11
CA GLU A 121 12.01 -7.77 7.06
C GLU A 121 11.11 -6.56 7.36
N ARG A 122 10.71 -6.40 8.63
CA ARG A 122 9.90 -5.27 9.05
C ARG A 122 10.61 -3.93 8.94
N LEU A 123 11.93 -3.90 9.13
CA LEU A 123 12.72 -2.68 8.95
C LEU A 123 12.84 -2.33 7.46
N ILE A 124 12.96 -3.33 6.59
CA ILE A 124 12.93 -3.15 5.13
C ILE A 124 11.59 -2.59 4.69
N HIS A 125 10.47 -3.19 5.14
CA HIS A 125 9.14 -2.68 4.86
C HIS A 125 8.96 -1.25 5.34
N TYR A 126 9.28 -0.98 6.60
CA TYR A 126 9.15 0.35 7.18
C TYR A 126 9.99 1.39 6.42
N TYR A 127 11.22 1.05 6.05
CA TYR A 127 12.07 1.94 5.27
C TYR A 127 11.53 2.18 3.86
N LEU A 128 11.10 1.12 3.16
CA LEU A 128 10.51 1.25 1.83
C LEU A 128 9.26 2.14 1.89
N GLU A 129 8.32 1.83 2.77
CA GLU A 129 7.14 2.67 3.00
C GLU A 129 7.52 4.11 3.33
N TRP A 130 8.55 4.34 4.15
CA TRP A 130 8.94 5.70 4.52
C TRP A 130 9.63 6.47 3.38
N THR A 131 10.67 5.89 2.79
CA THR A 131 11.50 6.49 1.73
C THR A 131 10.70 6.72 0.46
N LEU A 132 9.86 5.76 0.09
CA LEU A 132 9.04 5.87 -1.10
C LEU A 132 7.89 6.86 -0.88
N GLU A 133 7.30 6.93 0.32
CA GLU A 133 6.20 7.85 0.58
C GLU A 133 6.67 9.31 0.72
N ARG A 134 7.82 9.55 1.37
CA ARG A 134 8.33 10.92 1.59
C ARG A 134 8.63 11.64 0.28
N ASN A 135 9.11 10.91 -0.72
CA ASN A 135 9.47 11.46 -2.03
C ASN A 135 8.25 11.73 -2.93
N ARG A 136 7.05 11.30 -2.51
CA ARG A 136 5.80 11.42 -3.29
C ARG A 136 4.84 12.47 -2.73
N ALA A 137 5.34 13.31 -1.82
CA ALA A 137 4.60 14.40 -1.16
C ALA A 137 3.82 15.32 -2.13
N SER A 138 4.30 15.49 -3.37
CA SER A 138 3.66 16.31 -4.40
C SER A 138 2.35 15.72 -4.90
N LYS A 139 2.16 14.39 -4.98
CA LYS A 139 0.96 13.76 -5.56
C LYS A 139 -0.23 13.67 -4.60
N TRP A 140 -0.08 14.08 -3.35
CA TRP A 140 -1.13 14.01 -2.32
C TRP A 140 -2.35 14.91 -2.60
N TYR A 141 -2.26 15.87 -3.52
CA TYR A 141 -3.46 16.62 -3.96
C TYR A 141 -4.44 15.72 -4.70
N LEU A 142 -3.96 14.68 -5.41
CA LEU A 142 -4.82 13.71 -6.09
C LEU A 142 -5.62 12.87 -5.09
N LEU A 143 -4.99 12.42 -4.00
CA LEU A 143 -5.72 11.75 -2.92
C LEU A 143 -6.82 12.65 -2.36
N ARG A 144 -6.53 13.94 -2.15
CA ARG A 144 -7.56 14.91 -1.72
C ARG A 144 -8.65 15.09 -2.78
N GLY A 145 -8.29 15.19 -4.06
CA GLY A 145 -9.23 15.33 -5.17
C GLY A 145 -10.18 14.14 -5.28
N LEU A 146 -9.67 12.91 -5.16
CA LEU A 146 -10.48 11.68 -5.19
C LEU A 146 -11.48 11.60 -4.03
N LEU A 147 -11.18 12.23 -2.89
CA LEU A 147 -12.07 12.29 -1.72
C LEU A 147 -13.07 13.44 -1.78
N LEU A 148 -12.83 14.44 -2.61
CA LEU A 148 -13.79 15.52 -2.89
C LEU A 148 -14.69 15.18 -4.07
N TRP A 149 -14.28 14.21 -4.90
CA TRP A 149 -15.03 13.74 -6.05
C TRP A 149 -16.30 12.97 -5.61
N PRO A 150 -17.52 13.51 -5.82
CA PRO A 150 -18.73 12.98 -5.19
C PRO A 150 -19.07 11.53 -5.56
N ALA A 151 -18.75 11.10 -6.78
CA ALA A 151 -19.07 9.75 -7.24
C ALA A 151 -18.24 8.65 -6.55
N HIS A 152 -17.20 8.99 -5.77
CA HIS A 152 -16.56 8.02 -4.88
C HIS A 152 -17.57 7.38 -3.90
N GLN A 153 -18.66 8.08 -3.57
CA GLN A 153 -19.67 7.60 -2.61
C GLN A 153 -20.48 6.44 -3.18
N GLU A 154 -20.65 6.38 -4.50
CA GLU A 154 -21.28 5.24 -5.18
C GLU A 154 -20.40 4.00 -5.07
N LEU A 155 -19.09 4.17 -5.24
CA LEU A 155 -18.09 3.11 -5.08
C LEU A 155 -17.99 2.65 -3.62
N ASP A 156 -18.13 3.55 -2.65
CA ASP A 156 -18.25 3.19 -1.23
C ASP A 156 -19.50 2.34 -0.97
N ARG A 157 -20.66 2.71 -1.54
CA ARG A 157 -21.90 1.94 -1.42
C ARG A 157 -21.78 0.56 -2.05
N PHE A 158 -21.18 0.49 -3.23
CA PHE A 158 -20.86 -0.77 -3.90
C PHE A 158 -20.03 -1.67 -2.99
N LEU A 159 -18.91 -1.16 -2.46
CA LEU A 159 -17.99 -1.91 -1.61
C LEU A 159 -18.66 -2.41 -0.32
N ILE A 160 -19.42 -1.55 0.34
CA ILE A 160 -20.16 -1.88 1.57
C ILE A 160 -21.15 -3.02 1.30
N LYS A 161 -21.95 -2.91 0.22
CA LYS A 161 -22.92 -3.94 -0.17
C LYS A 161 -22.23 -5.24 -0.58
N ALA A 162 -21.17 -5.13 -1.39
CA ALA A 162 -20.45 -6.27 -1.95
C ALA A 162 -19.66 -7.04 -0.90
N LEU A 163 -19.33 -6.45 0.25
CA LEU A 163 -18.63 -7.13 1.34
C LEU A 163 -19.47 -7.27 2.62
N ALA A 164 -20.75 -6.92 2.56
CA ALA A 164 -21.67 -6.93 3.70
C ALA A 164 -21.09 -6.20 4.94
N LEU A 165 -20.49 -5.02 4.71
CA LEU A 165 -19.85 -4.24 5.75
C LEU A 165 -20.86 -3.39 6.53
N ASP A 166 -20.55 -3.14 7.80
CA ASP A 166 -21.21 -2.07 8.53
C ASP A 166 -20.79 -0.69 7.98
N ARG A 167 -21.77 0.13 7.61
CA ARG A 167 -21.55 1.44 6.98
C ARG A 167 -20.81 2.39 7.92
N TYR A 168 -21.16 2.40 9.21
CA TYR A 168 -20.57 3.33 10.17
C TYR A 168 -19.11 2.97 10.45
N LEU A 169 -18.81 1.69 10.61
CA LEU A 169 -17.45 1.17 10.75
C LEU A 169 -16.60 1.51 9.52
N PHE A 170 -17.14 1.28 8.32
CA PHE A 170 -16.44 1.60 7.07
C PHE A 170 -16.06 3.10 7.00
N LEU A 171 -17.05 3.98 7.19
CA LEU A 171 -16.83 5.43 7.09
C LEU A 171 -15.91 5.96 8.18
N THR A 172 -16.04 5.44 9.40
CA THR A 172 -15.16 5.82 10.53
C THR A 172 -13.71 5.44 10.24
N ARG A 173 -13.48 4.23 9.72
CA ARG A 173 -12.13 3.74 9.40
C ARG A 173 -11.50 4.50 8.25
N LYS A 174 -12.28 4.75 7.18
CA LYS A 174 -11.88 5.64 6.09
C LYS A 174 -11.46 7.01 6.64
N TRP A 175 -12.28 7.61 7.52
CA TRP A 175 -11.97 8.92 8.10
C TRP A 175 -10.70 8.92 8.98
N VAL A 176 -10.53 7.91 9.83
CA VAL A 176 -9.33 7.76 10.70
C VAL A 176 -8.07 7.65 9.83
N SER A 177 -8.06 6.79 8.82
CA SER A 177 -6.89 6.60 7.96
C SER A 177 -6.55 7.87 7.17
N LEU A 178 -7.55 8.56 6.62
CA LEU A 178 -7.36 9.83 5.92
C LEU A 178 -6.83 10.95 6.81
N THR A 179 -7.31 11.01 8.06
CA THR A 179 -6.82 11.96 9.06
C THR A 179 -5.38 11.63 9.46
N SER A 180 -5.06 10.34 9.60
CA SER A 180 -3.70 9.90 9.88
C SER A 180 -2.73 10.33 8.79
N TYR A 181 -3.10 10.21 7.51
CA TYR A 181 -2.26 10.67 6.40
C TYR A 181 -1.98 12.17 6.44
N ARG A 182 -2.96 12.99 6.84
CA ARG A 182 -2.76 14.45 7.00
C ARG A 182 -1.72 14.75 8.08
N VAL A 183 -1.76 14.03 9.20
CA VAL A 183 -0.81 14.20 10.32
C VAL A 183 0.57 13.65 9.94
N PHE A 184 0.65 12.49 9.30
CA PHE A 184 1.91 11.89 8.86
C PHE A 184 2.61 12.69 7.75
N LYS A 185 1.86 13.37 6.86
CA LYS A 185 2.42 14.31 5.87
C LYS A 185 3.25 15.43 6.51
N ILE A 186 2.87 15.88 7.71
CA ILE A 186 3.56 16.95 8.44
C ILE A 186 4.88 16.47 9.07
N ARG A 187 4.98 15.18 9.43
CA ARG A 187 6.13 14.63 10.18
C ARG A 187 7.18 13.88 9.33
N ARG A 188 6.86 13.44 8.11
CA ARG A 188 7.78 12.62 7.29
C ARG A 188 8.91 13.37 6.56
N ARG A 189 9.12 14.68 6.79
CA ARG A 189 10.27 15.44 6.23
C ARG A 189 11.61 15.09 6.88
N ARG A 190 11.62 14.53 8.09
CA ARG A 190 12.82 14.03 8.79
C ARG A 190 12.72 12.51 8.98
N ALA A 191 13.86 11.82 8.92
CA ALA A 191 13.92 10.39 9.23
C ALA A 191 13.38 10.16 10.65
N PRO A 192 12.38 9.28 10.82
CA PRO A 192 11.64 9.18 12.08
C PRO A 192 12.48 8.60 13.23
N THR A 193 13.58 7.88 12.93
CA THR A 193 14.42 7.19 13.91
C THR A 193 15.86 6.95 13.41
N ASN A 194 16.80 6.71 14.34
CA ASN A 194 18.17 6.24 14.05
C ASN A 194 18.19 4.93 13.25
N LEU A 195 17.13 4.12 13.32
CA LEU A 195 16.98 2.88 12.55
C LEU A 195 16.83 3.16 11.04
N ALA A 196 16.11 4.23 10.67
CA ALA A 196 15.99 4.62 9.27
C ALA A 196 17.34 5.09 8.71
N LEU A 197 18.14 5.80 9.51
CA LEU A 197 19.50 6.22 9.15
C LEU A 197 20.47 5.04 9.06
N LEU A 198 20.35 4.06 9.96
CA LEU A 198 21.12 2.81 9.88
C LEU A 198 20.79 2.06 8.59
N PHE A 199 19.51 1.92 8.28
CA PHE A 199 19.08 1.31 7.02
C PHE A 199 19.66 2.05 5.82
N GLU A 200 19.54 3.38 5.78
CA GLU A 200 20.04 4.19 4.68
C GLU A 200 21.54 3.99 4.45
N ARG A 201 22.33 3.90 5.53
CA ARG A 201 23.77 3.58 5.44
C ARG A 201 24.02 2.16 4.92
N CYS A 202 23.28 1.17 5.41
CA CYS A 202 23.38 -0.21 4.94
C CYS A 202 22.96 -0.36 3.47
N PHE A 203 21.94 0.41 3.05
CA PHE A 203 21.49 0.42 1.66
C PHE A 203 22.51 1.09 0.76
N GLN A 204 23.03 2.26 1.13
CA GLN A 204 24.08 2.95 0.38
C GLN A 204 25.34 2.09 0.23
N SER A 205 25.75 1.38 1.29
CA SER A 205 26.90 0.47 1.22
C SER A 205 26.66 -0.79 0.38
N ALA A 206 25.40 -1.16 0.15
CA ALA A 206 24.99 -2.30 -0.66
C ALA A 206 24.36 -1.90 -2.01
N GLU A 207 24.34 -0.60 -2.36
CA GLU A 207 23.50 -0.04 -3.43
C GLU A 207 23.73 -0.74 -4.77
N THR A 208 24.98 -0.87 -5.19
CA THR A 208 25.33 -1.55 -6.46
C THR A 208 24.82 -2.99 -6.51
N ARG A 209 24.89 -3.71 -5.39
CA ARG A 209 24.41 -5.11 -5.30
C ARG A 209 22.88 -5.16 -5.30
N CYS A 210 22.22 -4.23 -4.61
CA CYS A 210 20.77 -4.12 -4.60
C CYS A 210 20.23 -3.76 -5.99
N LEU A 211 20.83 -2.79 -6.69
CA LEU A 211 20.42 -2.37 -8.03
C LEU A 211 20.62 -3.47 -9.07
N ALA A 212 21.75 -4.20 -9.01
CA ALA A 212 21.99 -5.33 -9.89
C ALA A 212 20.91 -6.42 -9.73
N GLU A 213 20.57 -6.79 -8.49
CA GLU A 213 19.52 -7.79 -8.25
C GLU A 213 18.12 -7.29 -8.64
N MET A 214 17.81 -6.01 -8.40
CA MET A 214 16.56 -5.42 -8.88
C MET A 214 16.45 -5.44 -10.40
N ALA A 215 17.55 -5.22 -11.14
CA ALA A 215 17.58 -5.36 -12.59
C ALA A 215 17.28 -6.81 -13.02
N THR A 216 17.89 -7.81 -12.36
CA THR A 216 17.60 -9.22 -12.67
C THR A 216 16.14 -9.62 -12.40
N LEU A 217 15.47 -9.02 -11.41
CA LEU A 217 14.06 -9.26 -11.09
C LEU A 217 13.10 -8.68 -12.13
N ILE A 218 13.51 -7.64 -12.86
CA ILE A 218 12.75 -7.03 -13.95
C ILE A 218 12.83 -7.91 -15.20
N GLU A 219 13.97 -8.56 -15.41
CA GLU A 219 14.25 -9.40 -16.59
C GLU A 219 13.69 -10.83 -16.47
N THR A 220 13.34 -11.30 -15.28
CA THR A 220 12.77 -12.65 -15.07
C THR A 220 11.23 -12.65 -15.17
N PRO A 221 10.64 -13.27 -16.23
CA PRO A 221 9.19 -13.42 -16.33
C PRO A 221 8.64 -14.30 -15.20
N SER A 222 7.40 -14.05 -14.81
CA SER A 222 6.72 -14.63 -13.64
C SER A 222 6.34 -16.12 -13.75
N GLY A 223 7.14 -16.93 -14.44
CA GLY A 223 6.84 -18.32 -14.78
C GLY A 223 7.71 -19.39 -14.11
N GLU A 224 8.87 -19.05 -13.54
CA GLU A 224 9.71 -20.04 -12.85
C GLU A 224 9.86 -19.69 -11.36
N ASN A 225 9.00 -20.27 -10.53
CA ASN A 225 9.40 -20.65 -9.19
C ASN A 225 9.03 -22.13 -9.02
N ARG A 226 10.03 -22.98 -9.22
CA ARG A 226 10.02 -24.36 -8.77
C ARG A 226 9.97 -24.33 -7.25
N CYS A 227 8.96 -24.95 -6.66
CA CYS A 227 9.03 -25.38 -5.27
C CYS A 227 10.19 -26.37 -5.15
N GLY A 228 11.16 -26.02 -4.32
CA GLY A 228 12.18 -26.89 -3.75
C GLY A 228 12.30 -26.57 -2.27
#